data_AF-A0A1Y4R9B6-F1
#
_entry.id   AF-A0A1Y4R9B6-F1
#
_cell.length_a   1.000
_cell.length_b   1.000
_cell.length_c   1.000
_cell.angle_alpha   90.00
_cell.angle_beta   90.00
_cell.angle_gamma   90.00
#
_symmetry.space_group_name_H-M   'P 1'
#
loop_
_entity.id
_entity.type
_entity.pdbx_description
1 polymer ?
#
loop_
_entity_poly.entity_id
_entity_poly.type
_entity_poly.pdbx_seq_one_letter_code
_entity_poly.pdbx_strand_id
1 'polypeptide(L)' 'MKTFIVLVKENYILDAQIYTGNHFDNPYDDDFHWRNFTPTHYVGIFKGADEEDVVLEASEMTGFNKEILEAVEMI' A
#
# COMPACT_ATOMS: atom_id res chain seq x y z
N MET A 1 8.31 -17.26 14.29
CA MET A 1 7.89 -16.38 13.18
C MET A 1 6.65 -15.66 13.62
N LYS A 2 6.67 -14.33 13.51
CA LYS A 2 5.57 -13.44 13.83
C LYS A 2 4.79 -13.12 12.56
N THR A 3 3.56 -12.64 12.68
CA THR A 3 2.77 -12.21 11.54
C THR A 3 2.70 -10.69 11.55
N PHE A 4 2.88 -10.06 10.39
CA PHE A 4 2.89 -8.62 10.25
C PHE A 4 1.92 -8.20 9.15
N ILE A 5 1.25 -7.07 9.38
CA ILE A 5 0.61 -6.31 8.30
C ILE A 5 1.63 -5.30 7.80
N VAL A 6 1.95 -5.35 6.50
CA VAL A 6 2.80 -4.35 5.86
C VAL A 6 1.91 -3.31 5.21
N LEU A 7 2.23 -2.04 5.47
CA LEU A 7 1.52 -0.88 4.99
C LEU A 7 2.47 0.10 4.29
N VAL A 8 1.92 1.02 3.51
CA VAL A 8 2.62 2.23 3.08
C VAL A 8 2.47 3.28 4.19
N LYS A 9 3.57 3.92 4.58
CA LYS A 9 3.60 4.96 5.61
C LYS A 9 2.70 6.14 5.25
N GLU A 10 1.93 6.63 6.22
CA GLU A 10 0.98 7.75 6.05
C GLU A 10 1.58 8.99 5.38
N ASN A 11 2.84 9.34 5.72
CA ASN A 11 3.54 10.50 5.15
C ASN A 11 3.74 10.43 3.63
N TYR A 12 3.71 9.23 3.03
CA TYR A 12 3.84 9.01 1.59
C TYR A 12 2.49 8.91 0.87
N ILE A 13 1.40 8.98 1.62
CA ILE A 13 0.04 8.84 1.09
C ILE A 13 -0.63 10.20 0.90
N LEU A 14 -0.11 11.23 1.58
CA LEU A 14 -0.61 12.60 1.51
C LEU A 14 -0.47 13.25 0.12
N ASP A 15 0.45 12.78 -0.73
CA ASP A 15 0.65 13.29 -2.12
C ASP A 15 0.26 12.28 -3.22
N ALA A 16 -0.05 11.03 -2.88
CA ALA A 16 -0.47 10.01 -3.84
C ALA A 16 -2.01 9.92 -3.86
N GLN A 17 -2.64 10.78 -4.66
CA GLN A 17 -4.06 10.63 -5.03
C GLN A 17 -4.27 9.29 -5.76
N ILE A 18 -4.62 8.24 -5.04
CA ILE A 18 -4.83 6.92 -5.63
C ILE A 18 -6.26 6.81 -6.13
N TYR A 19 -6.33 6.87 -7.45
CA TYR A 19 -7.44 6.48 -8.30
C TYR A 19 -7.95 5.10 -7.92
N THR A 20 -9.23 4.97 -7.59
CA THR A 20 -9.88 3.65 -7.58
C THR A 20 -11.06 3.63 -8.53
N GLY A 21 -10.74 3.60 -9.83
CA GLY A 21 -11.71 3.30 -10.87
C GLY A 21 -11.81 1.78 -11.05
N ASN A 22 -13.03 1.25 -11.06
CA ASN A 22 -13.26 -0.09 -11.58
C ASN A 22 -12.77 -0.12 -13.04
N HIS A 23 -11.86 -1.03 -13.37
CA HIS A 23 -10.99 -1.01 -14.56
C HIS A 23 -11.72 -1.04 -15.93
N PHE A 24 -13.06 -1.12 -15.95
CA PHE A 24 -13.81 -1.39 -17.18
C PHE A 24 -14.79 -0.30 -17.65
N ASP A 25 -15.09 0.75 -16.86
CA ASP A 25 -16.10 1.76 -17.22
C ASP A 25 -15.64 3.20 -16.92
N ASN A 26 -14.64 3.73 -17.65
CA ASN A 26 -14.42 5.18 -17.58
C ASN A 26 -14.32 5.81 -18.98
N PRO A 27 -15.25 6.71 -19.34
CA PRO A 27 -15.18 7.43 -20.60
C PRO A 27 -14.05 8.48 -20.56
N TYR A 28 -13.52 8.80 -21.74
CA TYR A 28 -12.67 9.96 -21.97
C TYR A 28 -13.55 11.21 -21.91
N ASP A 29 -13.54 11.96 -20.80
CA ASP A 29 -13.09 13.35 -20.80
C ASP A 29 -13.38 14.08 -19.47
N ASP A 30 -12.48 15.02 -19.19
CA ASP A 30 -12.61 16.32 -18.51
C ASP A 30 -13.47 16.50 -17.24
N ASP A 31 -12.88 17.27 -16.32
CA ASP A 31 -13.48 17.91 -15.16
C ASP A 31 -13.77 17.05 -13.91
N PHE A 32 -12.68 16.76 -13.18
CA PHE A 32 -12.62 16.88 -11.71
C PHE A 32 -13.69 16.15 -10.88
N HIS A 33 -13.68 14.81 -10.82
CA HIS A 33 -14.53 14.05 -9.89
C HIS A 33 -13.80 12.96 -9.08
N TRP A 34 -13.49 13.34 -7.84
CA TRP A 34 -12.83 12.64 -6.72
C TRP A 34 -13.57 11.42 -6.13
N ARG A 35 -14.37 10.68 -6.88
CA ARG A 35 -15.30 9.71 -6.29
C ARG A 35 -15.08 8.29 -6.76
N ASN A 36 -14.00 7.66 -6.33
CA ASN A 36 -14.03 6.29 -5.81
C ASN A 36 -12.69 6.00 -5.10
N PHE A 37 -12.77 5.53 -3.86
CA PHE A 37 -11.71 5.39 -2.83
C PHE A 37 -11.55 3.90 -2.43
N THR A 38 -10.35 3.32 -2.49
CA THR A 38 -9.95 1.99 -1.90
C THR A 38 -8.57 2.17 -1.23
N PRO A 39 -8.22 1.39 -0.18
CA PRO A 39 -7.26 1.79 0.85
C PRO A 39 -5.83 1.66 0.35
N THR A 40 -5.25 2.81 0.07
CA THR A 40 -3.91 3.06 -0.44
C THR A 40 -2.75 2.64 0.46
N HIS A 41 -3.08 2.15 1.65
CA HIS A 41 -2.13 1.91 2.72
C HIS A 41 -1.77 0.42 2.83
N TYR A 42 -2.54 -0.52 2.27
CA TYR A 42 -2.34 -1.95 2.53
C TYR A 42 -1.47 -2.62 1.47
N VAL A 43 -0.35 -3.21 1.89
CA VAL A 43 0.59 -3.93 1.01
C VAL A 43 0.38 -5.43 1.08
N GLY A 44 0.24 -5.98 2.29
CA GLY A 44 0.00 -7.41 2.47
C GLY A 44 0.21 -7.89 3.90
N ILE A 45 0.01 -9.20 4.11
CA ILE A 45 0.33 -9.89 5.35
C ILE A 45 1.55 -10.77 5.11
N PHE A 46 2.58 -10.60 5.93
CA PHE A 46 3.86 -11.27 5.82
C PHE A 46 4.22 -11.97 7.13
N LYS A 47 5.11 -12.98 7.07
CA LYS A 47 5.60 -13.67 8.25
C LYS A 47 7.12 -13.62 8.29
N GLY A 48 7.67 -13.00 9.32
CA GLY A 48 9.12 -12.83 9.46
C GLY A 48 9.60 -13.00 10.90
N ALA A 49 10.91 -12.80 11.08
CA ALA A 49 11.55 -12.76 12.40
C ALA A 49 11.26 -11.43 13.12
N ASP A 50 11.29 -10.32 12.37
CA ASP A 50 11.10 -8.95 12.84
C ASP A 50 10.50 -8.08 11.73
N GLU A 51 10.31 -6.78 12.01
CA GLU A 51 9.74 -5.80 11.08
C GLU A 51 10.64 -5.53 9.87
N GLU A 52 11.97 -5.55 10.02
CA GLU A 52 12.90 -5.25 8.94
C GLU A 52 12.91 -6.37 7.89
N ASP A 53 12.88 -7.62 8.35
CA ASP A 53 12.75 -8.83 7.54
C ASP A 53 11.51 -8.78 6.63
N VAL A 54 10.33 -8.51 7.20
CA VAL A 54 9.08 -8.46 6.42
C VAL A 54 8.96 -7.23 5.52
N VAL A 55 9.57 -6.09 5.90
CA VAL A 55 9.60 -4.89 5.05
C VAL A 55 10.49 -5.13 3.83
N LEU A 56 11.64 -5.81 4.01
CA LEU A 56 12.51 -6.17 2.89
C LEU A 56 11.80 -7.14 1.94
N GLU A 57 11.19 -8.20 2.47
CA GLU A 57 10.42 -9.16 1.68
C GLU A 57 9.29 -8.47 0.90
N ALA A 58 8.51 -7.62 1.58
CA ALA A 58 7.43 -6.87 0.93
C ALA A 58 7.95 -5.93 -0.17
N SER A 59 9.08 -5.26 0.06
CA SER A 59 9.73 -4.39 -0.92
C SER A 59 10.14 -5.16 -2.18
N GLU A 60 10.77 -6.33 -2.02
CA GLU A 60 11.19 -7.18 -3.14
C GLU A 60 10.01 -7.75 -3.92
N MET A 61 8.95 -8.18 -3.23
CA MET A 61 7.77 -8.78 -3.87
C MET A 61 6.88 -7.78 -4.61
N THR A 62 6.81 -6.54 -4.13
CA THR A 62 5.87 -5.53 -4.66
C THR A 62 6.55 -4.46 -5.51
N GLY A 63 7.87 -4.30 -5.39
CA GLY A 63 8.62 -3.22 -6.03
C GLY A 63 8.50 -1.88 -5.29
N PHE A 64 7.79 -1.80 -4.16
CA PHE A 64 7.79 -0.61 -3.33
C PHE A 64 9.16 -0.38 -2.69
N ASN A 65 9.59 0.88 -2.56
CA ASN A 65 10.79 1.21 -1.80
C ASN A 65 10.55 0.90 -0.31
N LYS A 66 11.42 0.10 0.32
CA LYS A 66 11.34 -0.20 1.76
C LYS A 66 11.20 1.04 2.66
N GLU A 67 11.73 2.19 2.26
CA GLU A 67 11.65 3.44 3.02
C GLU A 67 10.21 3.95 3.19
N ILE A 68 9.34 3.64 2.23
CA ILE A 68 7.93 4.03 2.24
C ILE A 68 7.02 3.00 2.92
N LEU A 69 7.59 1.87 3.34
CA LEU A 69 6.86 0.77 3.98
C LEU A 69 7.02 0.81 5.49
N GLU A 70 5.99 0.32 6.19
CA GLU A 70 6.00 0.03 7.62
C GLU A 70 5.37 -1.34 7.88
N ALA A 71 5.80 -2.01 8.94
CA ALA A 71 5.25 -3.29 9.37
C ALA A 71 4.66 -3.17 10.77
N VAL A 72 3.46 -3.71 10.95
CA VAL A 72 2.75 -3.75 12.23
C VAL A 72 2.61 -5.21 12.65
N GLU A 73 3.25 -5.59 13.76
CA GLU A 73 3.12 -6.93 14.33
C GLU A 73 1.66 -7.19 14.76
N MET A 74 1.10 -8.32 14.32
CA MET A 74 -0.23 -8.78 14.71
C MET A 74 -0.14 -9.56 16.03
N ILE A 75 -0.97 -9.19 17.00
CA ILE A 75 -1.13 -9.86 18.31
C ILE A 75 -2.04 -11.08 18.18
#